data_AF-A0A942L9I3-F1
#
_entry.id   AF-A0A942L9I3-F1
#
_cell.length_a   1.000
_cell.length_b   1.000
_cell.length_c   1.000
_cell.angle_alpha   90.00
_cell.angle_beta   90.00
_cell.angle_gamma   90.00
#
_symmetry.space_group_name_H-M   'P 1'
#
loop_
_entity.id
_entity.type
_entity.pdbx_description
1 polymer ?
#
loop_
_entity_poly.entity_id
_entity_poly.type
_entity_poly.pdbx_seq_one_letter_code
_entity_poly.pdbx_strand_id
1 'polypeptide(L)' 'VVGIGMRSQSGVAAKMFRVFADNDIQFKQVTTSEIRISYVISTKDKQKAIDAVAKKFNL' A
#
# COMPACT_ATOMS: atom_id res chain seq x y z
N VAL A 1 -1.25 -1.14 -5.26
CA VAL A 1 -0.31 -2.29 -5.31
C VAL A 1 -0.91 -3.37 -6.19
N VAL A 2 -0.13 -3.92 -7.12
CA VAL A 2 -0.56 -5.02 -8.01
C VAL A 2 0.51 -6.10 -7.97
N GLY A 3 0.13 -7.36 -7.81
CA GLY A 3 1.07 -8.47 -7.85
C GLY A 3 0.36 -9.82 -7.93
N ILE A 4 0.79 -10.67 -8.86
CA ILE A 4 0.24 -12.03 -9.04
C ILE A 4 0.47 -12.87 -7.77
N GLY A 5 1.60 -12.65 -7.09
CA GLY A 5 1.93 -13.34 -5.83
C GLY A 5 1.00 -13.02 -4.65
N MET A 6 0.13 -12.00 -4.74
CA MET A 6 -0.78 -11.64 -3.65
C MET A 6 -1.83 -12.71 -3.35
N ARG A 7 -2.19 -13.52 -4.35
CA ARG A 7 -3.13 -14.65 -4.18
C ARG A 7 -2.55 -15.75 -3.29
N SER A 8 -1.25 -15.98 -3.39
CA SER A 8 -0.55 -17.11 -2.76
C SER A 8 0.26 -16.69 -1.53
N GLN A 9 0.65 -15.41 -1.45
CA GLN A 9 1.50 -14.85 -0.41
C GLN A 9 0.71 -13.88 0.47
N SER A 10 0.29 -14.37 1.62
CA SER A 10 -0.39 -13.58 2.64
C SER A 10 0.53 -12.49 3.22
N GLY A 11 -0.08 -11.40 3.72
CA GLY A 11 0.64 -10.35 4.45
C GLY A 11 1.06 -9.13 3.64
N VAL A 12 0.80 -9.09 2.32
CA VAL A 12 1.03 -7.88 1.50
C VAL A 12 0.19 -6.70 2.00
N ALA A 13 -1.09 -6.92 2.31
CA ALA A 13 -1.96 -5.90 2.89
C ALA A 13 -1.46 -5.39 4.25
N ALA A 14 -1.05 -6.32 5.13
CA ALA A 14 -0.51 -5.96 6.45
C ALA A 14 0.78 -5.14 6.34
N LYS A 15 1.68 -5.49 5.42
CA LYS A 15 2.89 -4.70 5.13
C LYS A 15 2.52 -3.28 4.66
N MET A 16 1.53 -3.15 3.78
CA MET A 16 1.06 -1.83 3.32
C MET A 16 0.47 -0.99 4.44
N PHE A 17 -0.37 -1.57 5.31
CA PHE A 17 -0.90 -0.86 6.47
C PHE A 17 0.20 -0.40 7.42
N ARG A 18 1.24 -1.23 7.63
CA ARG A 18 2.41 -0.85 8.41
C ARG A 18 3.14 0.35 7.80
N VAL A 19 3.35 0.35 6.48
CA VAL A 19 4.00 1.47 5.78
C VAL A 19 3.23 2.78 6.00
N PHE A 20 1.91 2.75 5.88
CA PHE A 20 1.10 3.93 6.10
C PHE A 20 1.10 4.39 7.56
N ALA A 21 1.03 3.47 8.52
CA ALA A 21 1.12 3.81 9.93
C ALA A 21 2.49 4.41 10.30
N ASP A 22 3.59 3.77 9.89
CA ASP A 22 4.97 4.21 10.19
C ASP A 22 5.29 5.58 9.55
N ASN A 23 4.57 5.96 8.49
CA ASN A 23 4.76 7.22 7.76
C ASN A 23 3.63 8.22 8.02
N ASP A 24 2.72 7.99 8.96
CA ASP A 24 1.58 8.87 9.26
C ASP A 24 0.79 9.27 7.99
N ILE A 25 0.47 8.27 7.15
CA ILE A 25 -0.33 8.44 5.93
C ILE A 25 -1.73 7.92 6.20
N GLN A 26 -2.72 8.81 6.17
CA GLN A 26 -4.12 8.41 6.25
C GLN A 26 -4.68 8.02 4.88
N PHE A 27 -5.39 6.89 4.85
CA PHE A 27 -6.20 6.47 3.71
C PHE A 27 -7.69 6.60 4.04
N LYS A 28 -8.48 7.04 3.07
CA LYS A 28 -9.94 7.23 3.20
C LYS A 28 -10.73 5.96 2.88
N GLN A 29 -10.21 5.17 1.94
CA GLN A 29 -10.89 3.98 1.45
C GLN A 29 -9.86 2.96 0.95
N VAL A 30 -10.20 1.68 1.13
CA VAL A 30 -9.43 0.55 0.62
C VAL A 30 -10.37 -0.31 -0.22
N THR A 31 -9.92 -0.70 -1.41
CA THR A 31 -10.61 -1.69 -2.25
C THR A 31 -9.63 -2.77 -2.68
N THR A 32 -10.10 -4.00 -2.79
CA THR A 32 -9.23 -5.18 -3.00
C THR A 32 -9.80 -6.09 -4.06
N SER A 33 -8.93 -6.75 -4.82
CA SER A 33 -9.19 -7.93 -5.63
C SER A 33 -8.09 -8.97 -5.37
N GLU A 34 -8.17 -10.14 -6.00
CA GLU A 34 -7.24 -11.26 -5.80
C GLU A 34 -5.75 -10.89 -6.00
N ILE A 35 -5.46 -9.92 -6.87
CA ILE A 35 -4.10 -9.52 -7.24
C ILE A 35 -3.85 -8.02 -7.09
N ARG A 36 -4.78 -7.27 -6.51
CA ARG A 36 -4.71 -5.80 -6.45
C ARG A 36 -5.28 -5.28 -5.15
N ILE A 37 -4.58 -4.33 -4.53
CA ILE A 37 -5.13 -3.48 -3.47
C ILE A 37 -4.95 -2.03 -3.88
N SER A 38 -6.05 -1.28 -3.80
CA SER A 38 -6.13 0.13 -4.10
C SER A 38 -6.45 0.90 -2.82
N TYR A 39 -5.75 2.02 -2.64
CA TYR A 39 -5.93 2.91 -1.50
C TYR A 39 -6.24 4.31 -2.02
N VAL A 40 -7.26 4.95 -1.43
CA VAL A 40 -7.56 6.36 -1.67
C VAL A 40 -6.87 7.17 -0.58
N ILE A 41 -5.93 8.01 -0.96
CA ILE A 41 -5.16 8.88 -0.05
C ILE A 41 -5.33 10.35 -0.44
N SER A 42 -4.95 11.26 0.46
CA SER A 42 -4.95 12.68 0.13
C SER A 42 -3.83 13.03 -0.84
N THR A 43 -4.07 13.97 -1.76
CA THR A 43 -3.07 14.40 -2.75
C THR A 43 -1.80 14.94 -2.10
N LYS A 44 -1.91 15.54 -0.91
CA LYS A 44 -0.76 16.02 -0.11
C LYS A 44 0.20 14.90 0.29
N ASP A 45 -0.31 13.68 0.47
CA ASP A 45 0.45 12.52 0.93
C ASP A 45 0.91 11.65 -0.24
N LYS A 46 0.57 12.01 -1.48
CA LYS A 46 0.83 11.21 -2.68
C LYS A 46 2.30 10.85 -2.83
N GLN A 47 3.19 11.84 -2.79
CA GLN A 47 4.62 11.60 -2.99
C GLN A 47 5.22 10.78 -1.86
N LYS A 48 4.90 11.15 -0.61
CA LYS A 48 5.31 10.42 0.60
C LYS A 48 4.89 8.95 0.55
N ALA A 49 3.66 8.68 0.11
CA ALA A 49 3.14 7.33 -0.02
C ALA A 49 3.87 6.53 -1.12
N ILE A 50 4.15 7.14 -2.27
CA ILE A 50 4.91 6.50 -3.34
C ILE A 50 6.31 6.14 -2.84
N ASP A 51 7.02 7.09 -2.24
CA ASP A 51 8.41 6.90 -1.78
C ASP A 51 8.48 5.85 -0.66
N ALA A 52 7.56 5.91 0.30
CA ALA A 52 7.51 4.96 1.42
C ALA A 52 7.20 3.53 0.95
N VAL A 53 6.29 3.38 -0.02
CA VAL A 53 5.95 2.08 -0.59
C VAL A 53 7.10 1.55 -1.44
N ALA A 54 7.69 2.37 -2.30
CA ALA A 54 8.86 1.96 -3.10
C ALA A 54 10.01 1.48 -2.21
N LYS A 55 10.33 2.26 -1.17
CA LYS A 55 11.35 1.88 -0.18
C LYS A 55 11.03 0.58 0.57
N LYS A 56 9.78 0.32 0.93
CA LYS A 56 9.41 -0.91 1.66
C LYS A 56 9.44 -2.15 0.78
N PHE A 57 9.10 -2.00 -0.49
CA PHE A 57 9.02 -3.10 -1.46
C PHE A 57 10.28 -3.22 -2.34
N ASN A 58 11.31 -2.40 -2.08
CA ASN A 58 12.56 -2.34 -2.83
C ASN A 58 12.33 -2.17 -4.36
N LEU A 59 11.48 -1.21 -4.72
CA LEU A 59 11.15 -0.84 -6.09
C LEU A 59 11.87 0.44 -6.52
#